data_AF-A0A1Q3H150-F1
#
_entry.id   AF-A0A1Q3H150-F1
#
_cell.length_a   1.000
_cell.length_b   1.000
_cell.length_c   1.000
_cell.angle_alpha   90.00
_cell.angle_beta   90.00
_cell.angle_gamma   90.00
#
_symmetry.space_group_name_H-M   'P 1'
#
loop_
_entity.id
_entity.type
_entity.pdbx_description
1 polymer ?
#
loop_
_entity_poly.entity_id
_entity_poly.type
_entity_poly.pdbx_seq_one_letter_code
_entity_poly.pdbx_strand_id
1 'polypeptide(L)'
;MEFLFNISEILPLVPFVAGVILIIWLIDNRLKNNQLVAKFTDARAIFRLLVGVVVLGGVYLLDYSQDYGCIVMKGTGIVSDNLKYTSIALFLIGVGFVLPKRNLRVAILGLELTIWLYKLYFIKGGYNTGIGGNAVDIDVLAYDFMALTLRLALLRKINHLHINPHWVWGTACIVLYLRVSLF
;
A
#
# COMPACT_ATOMS: atom_id res chain seq x y z
N MET A 1 -3.61 17.81 29.96
CA MET A 1 -4.58 18.21 28.91
C MET A 1 -4.05 17.88 27.51
N GLU A 2 -3.17 16.88 27.37
CA GLU A 2 -2.54 16.47 26.11
C GLU A 2 -3.14 15.17 25.54
N PHE A 3 -3.95 14.45 26.33
CA PHE A 3 -4.54 13.17 25.92
C PHE A 3 -5.76 13.30 24.99
N LEU A 4 -6.37 14.50 24.94
CA LEU A 4 -7.57 14.74 24.11
C LEU A 4 -7.24 15.12 22.65
N PHE A 5 -6.01 15.51 22.35
CA PHE A 5 -5.58 15.78 20.97
C PHE A 5 -5.36 14.51 20.13
N ASN A 6 -5.19 13.35 20.79
CA ASN A 6 -4.94 12.08 20.08
C ASN A 6 -6.22 11.47 19.47
N ILE A 7 -7.41 11.81 20.00
CA ILE A 7 -8.67 11.18 19.54
C ILE A 7 -9.14 11.76 18.20
N SER A 8 -8.88 13.05 17.93
CA SER A 8 -9.26 13.69 16.65
C SER A 8 -8.42 13.23 15.46
N GLU A 9 -7.18 12.79 15.68
CA GLU A 9 -6.31 12.21 14.63
C GLU A 9 -6.62 10.73 14.38
N ILE A 10 -7.06 9.99 15.41
CA ILE A 10 -7.47 8.58 15.28
C ILE A 10 -8.88 8.46 14.67
N LEU A 11 -9.77 9.44 14.88
CA LEU A 11 -11.16 9.41 14.41
C LEU A 11 -11.32 9.21 12.89
N PRO A 12 -10.52 9.83 11.99
CA PRO A 12 -10.57 9.56 10.55
C PRO A 12 -9.91 8.24 10.13
N LEU A 13 -8.99 7.69 10.94
CA LEU A 13 -8.31 6.41 10.70
C LEU A 13 -9.21 5.21 11.01
N VAL A 14 -10.06 5.30 12.02
CA VAL A 14 -11.01 4.23 12.39
C VAL A 14 -11.89 3.79 11.22
N PRO A 15 -12.56 4.67 10.44
CA PRO A 15 -13.35 4.24 9.28
C PRO A 15 -12.49 3.71 8.12
N PHE A 16 -11.22 4.13 7.99
CA PHE A 16 -10.34 3.66 6.93
C PHE A 16 -9.75 2.27 7.24
N VAL A 17 -9.24 2.08 8.45
CA VAL A 17 -8.78 0.79 8.97
C VAL A 17 -9.96 -0.17 9.12
N ALA A 18 -11.11 0.28 9.60
CA ALA A 18 -12.33 -0.54 9.62
C ALA A 18 -12.82 -0.83 8.20
N GLY A 19 -12.73 0.09 7.26
CA GLY A 19 -13.09 -0.12 5.85
C GLY A 19 -12.18 -1.15 5.18
N VAL A 20 -10.89 -1.07 5.46
CA VAL A 20 -9.88 -2.04 5.01
C VAL A 20 -10.14 -3.38 5.69
N ILE A 21 -10.22 -3.47 7.02
CA ILE A 21 -10.56 -4.71 7.75
C ILE A 21 -11.90 -5.29 7.28
N LEU A 22 -12.90 -4.47 6.95
CA LEU A 22 -14.19 -4.92 6.44
C LEU A 22 -14.06 -5.47 5.01
N ILE A 23 -13.32 -4.80 4.12
CA ILE A 23 -13.01 -5.30 2.78
C ILE A 23 -12.24 -6.61 2.87
N ILE A 24 -11.31 -6.72 3.82
CA ILE A 24 -10.47 -7.89 4.07
C ILE A 24 -11.28 -9.04 4.65
N TRP A 25 -12.11 -8.77 5.65
CA TRP A 25 -13.00 -9.73 6.29
C TRP A 25 -14.09 -10.21 5.31
N LEU A 26 -14.55 -9.35 4.41
CA LEU A 26 -15.42 -9.72 3.28
C LEU A 26 -14.70 -10.59 2.25
N ILE A 27 -13.39 -10.42 2.06
CA ILE A 27 -12.54 -11.25 1.20
C ILE A 27 -12.21 -12.60 1.86
N ASP A 28 -12.01 -12.64 3.19
CA ASP A 28 -11.55 -13.82 3.94
C ASP A 28 -12.68 -14.71 4.47
N ASN A 29 -13.74 -14.14 5.06
CA ASN A 29 -14.50 -14.91 6.05
C ASN A 29 -15.84 -15.47 5.57
N ARG A 30 -16.52 -14.89 4.58
CA ARG A 30 -17.76 -15.46 4.05
C ARG A 30 -18.01 -14.92 2.65
N LEU A 31 -18.08 -15.81 1.65
CA LEU A 31 -19.16 -15.87 0.65
C LEU A 31 -18.72 -16.67 -0.57
N LYS A 32 -18.69 -18.00 -0.40
CA LYS A 32 -18.82 -18.96 -1.50
C LYS A 32 -20.15 -18.80 -2.29
N ASN A 33 -21.07 -17.90 -1.88
CA ASN A 33 -22.45 -17.85 -2.37
C ASN A 33 -23.01 -16.44 -2.74
N ASN A 34 -22.28 -15.33 -2.61
CA ASN A 34 -22.78 -13.99 -3.04
C ASN A 34 -21.99 -13.46 -4.24
N GLN A 35 -22.73 -13.17 -5.33
CA GLN A 35 -22.19 -12.67 -6.59
C GLN A 35 -21.44 -11.33 -6.47
N LEU A 36 -21.79 -10.49 -5.49
CA LEU A 36 -21.13 -9.19 -5.26
C LEU A 36 -19.67 -9.35 -4.78
N VAL A 37 -19.40 -10.29 -3.88
CA VAL A 37 -18.05 -10.52 -3.33
C VAL A 37 -17.13 -11.13 -4.39
N ALA A 38 -17.66 -12.02 -5.24
CA ALA A 38 -16.93 -12.54 -6.40
C ALA A 38 -16.48 -11.42 -7.36
N LYS A 39 -17.30 -10.37 -7.51
CA LYS A 39 -16.99 -9.21 -8.34
C LYS A 39 -15.88 -8.32 -7.74
N PHE A 40 -15.82 -8.20 -6.41
CA PHE A 40 -14.77 -7.45 -5.70
C PHE A 40 -13.45 -8.22 -5.53
N THR A 41 -13.48 -9.55 -5.62
CA THR A 41 -12.28 -10.42 -5.59
C THR A 41 -11.71 -10.74 -6.98
N ASP A 42 -12.29 -10.13 -8.03
CA ASP A 42 -11.77 -10.18 -9.39
C ASP A 42 -10.46 -9.38 -9.50
N ALA A 43 -9.54 -9.85 -10.34
CA ALA A 43 -8.27 -9.17 -10.61
C ALA A 43 -8.50 -7.72 -11.10
N ARG A 44 -9.60 -7.49 -11.84
CA ARG A 44 -10.00 -6.14 -12.30
C ARG A 44 -10.36 -5.21 -11.15
N ALA A 45 -11.03 -5.71 -10.11
CA ALA A 45 -11.40 -4.90 -8.96
C ALA A 45 -10.16 -4.55 -8.12
N ILE A 46 -9.29 -5.53 -7.86
CA ILE A 46 -8.02 -5.32 -7.16
C ILE A 46 -7.14 -4.32 -7.93
N PHE A 47 -7.07 -4.43 -9.26
CA PHE A 47 -6.34 -3.48 -10.10
C PHE A 47 -6.88 -2.05 -9.93
N ARG A 48 -8.20 -1.84 -10.01
CA ARG A 48 -8.80 -0.50 -9.85
C ARG A 48 -8.54 0.07 -8.46
N LEU A 49 -8.65 -0.76 -7.42
CA LEU A 49 -8.33 -0.35 -6.05
C LEU A 49 -6.85 0.03 -5.93
N LEU A 50 -5.94 -0.78 -6.47
CA LEU A 50 -4.51 -0.49 -6.44
C LEU A 50 -4.19 0.82 -7.15
N VAL A 51 -4.75 1.06 -8.33
CA VAL A 51 -4.58 2.33 -9.06
C VAL A 51 -5.12 3.50 -8.22
N GLY A 52 -6.31 3.36 -7.63
CA GLY A 52 -6.89 4.38 -6.75
C GLY A 52 -5.97 4.70 -5.56
N VAL A 53 -5.46 3.67 -4.88
CA VAL A 53 -4.52 3.82 -3.77
C VAL A 53 -3.24 4.52 -4.21
N VAL A 54 -2.63 4.13 -5.33
CA VAL A 54 -1.40 4.75 -5.83
C VAL A 54 -1.63 6.22 -6.21
N VAL A 55 -2.77 6.55 -6.83
CA VAL A 55 -3.13 7.96 -7.14
C VAL A 55 -3.31 8.76 -5.85
N LEU A 56 -4.03 8.22 -4.87
CA LEU A 56 -4.21 8.90 -3.58
C LEU A 56 -2.85 9.10 -2.88
N GLY A 57 -1.98 8.09 -2.85
CA GLY A 57 -0.63 8.21 -2.30
C GLY A 57 0.23 9.26 -3.01
N GLY A 58 0.06 9.38 -4.33
CA GLY A 58 0.68 10.45 -5.12
C GLY A 58 0.16 11.84 -4.77
N VAL A 59 -1.16 12.01 -4.63
CA VAL A 59 -1.79 13.31 -4.33
C VAL A 59 -1.49 13.77 -2.91
N TYR A 60 -1.54 12.86 -1.93
CA TYR A 60 -1.28 13.16 -0.52
C TYR A 60 0.20 13.11 -0.14
N LEU A 61 1.11 12.92 -1.12
CA LEU A 61 2.55 12.80 -0.90
C LEU A 61 2.97 11.64 0.04
N LEU A 62 2.07 10.71 0.33
CA LEU A 62 2.33 9.51 1.16
C LEU A 62 3.30 8.55 0.49
N ASP A 63 3.42 8.62 -0.83
CA ASP A 63 4.34 7.81 -1.59
C ASP A 63 5.80 8.25 -1.37
N TYR A 64 6.07 9.52 -1.09
CA TYR A 64 7.41 10.08 -0.87
C TYR A 64 7.40 10.95 0.40
N SER A 65 7.45 10.29 1.57
CA SER A 65 7.67 10.95 2.86
C SER A 65 9.15 10.87 3.24
N GLN A 66 9.90 11.91 2.90
CA GLN A 66 11.26 12.11 3.44
C GLN A 66 11.27 12.93 4.73
N ASP A 67 10.20 13.69 4.99
CA ASP A 67 10.14 14.56 6.15
C ASP A 67 9.72 13.80 7.41
N TYR A 68 10.58 13.90 8.43
CA TYR A 68 10.40 13.38 9.77
C TYR A 68 9.28 14.16 10.49
N GLY A 69 8.03 13.72 10.38
CA GLY A 69 6.92 14.25 11.18
C GLY A 69 6.39 15.63 10.77
N CYS A 70 6.68 16.11 9.55
CA CYS A 70 6.02 17.29 8.99
C CYS A 70 5.35 16.92 7.67
N ILE A 71 4.08 16.51 7.76
CA ILE A 71 3.20 16.23 6.60
C ILE A 71 2.98 17.52 5.75
N VAL A 72 3.37 18.69 6.25
CA VAL A 72 3.01 19.99 5.66
C VAL A 72 4.16 20.99 5.73
N MET A 73 5.23 20.84 4.93
CA MET A 73 5.90 22.02 4.36
C MET A 73 6.78 21.72 3.14
N LYS A 74 6.28 22.20 1.99
CA LYS A 74 6.67 21.96 0.60
C LYS A 74 8.09 22.42 0.23
N GLY A 75 8.97 21.46 -0.08
CA GLY A 75 10.03 21.65 -1.08
C GLY A 75 9.54 21.27 -2.48
N THR A 76 9.84 22.06 -3.51
CA THR A 76 9.41 21.78 -4.90
C THR A 76 9.97 20.46 -5.46
N GLY A 77 11.14 20.02 -4.97
CA GLY A 77 11.77 18.75 -5.36
C GLY A 77 11.04 17.49 -4.86
N ILE A 78 10.39 17.57 -3.69
CA ILE A 78 9.62 16.45 -3.11
C ILE A 78 8.42 16.12 -4.00
N VAL A 79 7.76 17.15 -4.55
CA VAL A 79 6.59 16.99 -5.42
C VAL A 79 6.99 16.37 -6.77
N SER A 80 8.13 16.77 -7.35
CA SER A 80 8.60 16.21 -8.63
C SER A 80 9.02 14.75 -8.51
N ASP A 81 9.71 14.38 -7.44
CA ASP A 81 10.12 13.00 -7.22
C ASP A 81 8.91 12.10 -6.94
N ASN A 82 7.96 12.59 -6.14
CA ASN A 82 6.75 11.83 -5.87
C ASN A 82 5.97 11.53 -7.16
N LEU A 83 5.74 12.55 -7.99
CA LEU A 83 5.08 12.39 -9.30
C LEU A 83 5.82 11.42 -10.21
N LYS A 84 7.16 11.49 -10.23
CA LYS A 84 7.99 10.55 -10.99
C LYS A 84 7.76 9.11 -10.54
N TYR A 85 7.85 8.82 -9.25
CA TYR A 85 7.64 7.45 -8.74
C TYR A 85 6.20 6.96 -8.93
N THR A 86 5.20 7.81 -8.66
CA THR A 86 3.79 7.46 -8.86
C THR A 86 3.50 7.20 -10.34
N SER A 87 4.04 8.01 -11.27
CA SER A 87 3.85 7.80 -12.71
C SER A 87 4.50 6.50 -13.20
N ILE A 88 5.72 6.17 -12.74
CA ILE A 88 6.38 4.90 -13.05
C ILE A 88 5.57 3.72 -12.52
N ALA A 89 5.06 3.81 -11.28
CA ALA A 89 4.23 2.76 -10.68
C ALA A 89 2.94 2.55 -11.49
N LEU A 90 2.21 3.62 -11.82
CA LEU A 90 0.99 3.55 -12.63
C LEU A 90 1.25 2.98 -14.02
N PHE A 91 2.35 3.36 -14.66
CA PHE A 91 2.75 2.82 -15.96
C PHE A 91 3.00 1.32 -15.87
N LEU A 92 3.81 0.86 -14.91
CA LEU A 92 4.13 -0.56 -14.76
C LEU A 92 2.91 -1.40 -14.35
N ILE A 93 2.07 -0.90 -13.44
CA ILE A 93 0.80 -1.55 -13.04
C ILE A 93 -0.11 -1.67 -14.26
N GLY A 94 -0.27 -0.59 -15.04
CA GLY A 94 -1.09 -0.56 -16.25
C GLY A 94 -0.61 -1.54 -17.31
N VAL A 95 0.68 -1.48 -17.67
CA VAL A 95 1.29 -2.38 -18.66
C VAL A 95 1.24 -3.83 -18.18
N GLY A 96 1.61 -4.09 -16.93
CA GLY A 96 1.58 -5.41 -16.32
C GLY A 96 0.18 -6.03 -16.28
N PHE A 97 -0.87 -5.22 -16.24
CA PHE A 97 -2.25 -5.70 -16.30
C PHE A 97 -2.74 -6.01 -17.73
N VAL A 98 -2.38 -5.17 -18.71
CA VAL A 98 -2.90 -5.25 -20.10
C VAL A 98 -2.20 -6.32 -20.94
N LEU A 99 -0.94 -6.64 -20.65
CA LEU A 99 -0.16 -7.57 -21.48
C LEU A 99 -0.84 -8.94 -21.64
N PRO A 100 -0.82 -9.57 -22.82
CA PRO A 100 -1.49 -10.86 -23.03
C PRO A 100 -0.76 -12.02 -22.35
N LYS A 101 0.59 -12.02 -22.37
CA LYS A 101 1.40 -13.13 -21.85
C LYS A 101 1.54 -13.07 -20.33
N ARG A 102 1.05 -14.11 -19.63
CA ARG A 102 1.11 -14.21 -18.16
C ARG A 102 2.51 -14.02 -17.59
N ASN A 103 3.52 -14.67 -18.16
CA ASN A 103 4.89 -14.58 -17.65
C ASN A 103 5.41 -13.12 -17.68
N LEU A 104 5.07 -12.37 -18.74
CA LEU A 104 5.44 -10.96 -18.84
C LEU A 104 4.66 -10.09 -17.85
N ARG A 105 3.36 -10.37 -17.63
CA ARG A 105 2.57 -9.67 -16.60
C ARG A 105 3.20 -9.81 -15.22
N VAL A 106 3.52 -11.05 -14.84
CA VAL A 106 4.14 -11.34 -13.54
C VAL A 106 5.52 -10.70 -13.43
N ALA A 107 6.32 -10.74 -14.49
CA ALA A 107 7.63 -10.09 -14.49
C ALA A 107 7.54 -8.57 -14.30
N ILE A 108 6.62 -7.90 -14.99
CA ILE A 108 6.46 -6.44 -14.90
C ILE A 108 5.88 -6.02 -13.55
N LEU A 109 4.86 -6.72 -13.06
CA LEU A 109 4.28 -6.44 -11.74
C LEU A 109 5.26 -6.80 -10.61
N GLY A 110 6.09 -7.84 -10.81
CA GLY A 110 7.18 -8.16 -9.91
C GLY A 110 8.22 -7.04 -9.87
N LEU A 111 8.62 -6.52 -11.03
CA LEU A 111 9.52 -5.37 -11.14
C LEU A 111 8.93 -4.12 -10.47
N GLU A 112 7.64 -3.85 -10.65
CA GLU A 112 6.96 -2.75 -9.94
C GLU A 112 7.00 -2.93 -8.43
N LEU A 113 6.69 -4.14 -7.94
CA LEU A 113 6.77 -4.45 -6.52
C LEU A 113 8.20 -4.30 -5.99
N THR A 114 9.21 -4.73 -6.74
CA THR A 114 10.63 -4.56 -6.37
C THR A 114 11.02 -3.09 -6.28
N ILE A 115 10.59 -2.25 -7.23
CA ILE A 115 10.82 -0.79 -7.18
C ILE A 115 10.11 -0.18 -5.97
N TRP A 116 8.88 -0.62 -5.69
CA TRP A 116 8.13 -0.14 -4.53
C TRP A 116 8.80 -0.54 -3.21
N LEU A 117 9.27 -1.78 -3.08
CA LEU A 117 10.02 -2.24 -1.91
C LEU A 117 11.34 -1.48 -1.76
N TYR A 118 12.07 -1.26 -2.86
CA TYR A 118 13.27 -0.42 -2.85
C TYR A 118 12.95 0.98 -2.31
N LYS A 119 11.85 1.59 -2.75
CA LYS A 119 11.39 2.89 -2.25
C LYS A 119 11.08 2.84 -0.75
N LEU A 120 10.37 1.79 -0.29
CA LEU A 120 10.04 1.60 1.12
C LEU A 120 11.29 1.55 2.01
N TYR A 121 12.34 0.82 1.61
CA TYR A 121 13.54 0.61 2.42
C TYR A 121 14.59 1.73 2.30
N PHE A 122 14.72 2.37 1.14
CA PHE A 122 15.84 3.29 0.88
C PHE A 122 15.43 4.76 0.75
N ILE A 123 14.18 5.04 0.39
CA ILE A 123 13.73 6.41 0.09
C ILE A 123 12.82 6.97 1.18
N LYS A 124 11.88 6.16 1.70
CA LYS A 124 10.93 6.60 2.72
C LYS A 124 11.60 6.80 4.08
N GLY A 125 11.59 8.04 4.57
CA GLY A 125 12.14 8.46 5.86
C GLY A 125 11.15 8.42 7.03
N GLY A 126 9.84 8.33 6.77
CA GLY A 126 8.78 8.31 7.80
C GLY A 126 8.83 7.16 8.82
N TYR A 127 9.78 6.24 8.68
CA TYR A 127 10.04 5.11 9.59
C TYR A 127 11.39 5.21 10.32
N ASN A 128 12.22 6.22 10.03
CA ASN A 128 13.46 6.45 10.78
C ASN A 128 13.12 7.10 12.12
N THR A 129 12.66 6.29 13.07
CA THR A 129 12.46 6.71 14.45
C THR A 129 13.58 6.11 15.27
N GLY A 130 14.77 6.71 15.18
CA GLY A 130 15.87 6.35 16.09
C GLY A 130 15.46 6.48 17.56
N ILE A 131 16.32 6.06 18.49
CA ILE A 131 16.06 6.20 19.94
C ILE A 131 15.92 7.70 20.28
N GLY A 132 14.68 8.21 20.28
CA GLY A 132 14.35 9.63 20.46
C GLY A 132 13.59 10.33 19.33
N GLY A 133 13.29 9.66 18.21
CA GLY A 133 12.49 10.22 17.11
C GLY A 133 10.97 10.21 17.38
N ASN A 134 10.23 11.12 16.74
CA ASN A 134 8.76 11.17 16.79
C ASN A 134 8.14 9.83 16.41
N ALA A 135 6.99 9.50 16.99
CA ALA A 135 6.27 8.24 16.78
C ALA A 135 6.05 7.96 15.27
N VAL A 136 6.06 6.66 14.91
CA VAL A 136 5.75 6.19 13.56
C VAL A 136 4.46 6.84 13.06
N ASP A 137 4.53 7.46 11.89
CA ASP A 137 3.36 8.07 11.26
C ASP A 137 2.37 6.97 10.85
N ILE A 138 1.26 6.90 11.58
CA ILE A 138 0.25 5.84 11.43
C ILE A 138 -0.41 5.90 10.06
N ASP A 139 -0.56 7.09 9.47
CA ASP A 139 -1.16 7.27 8.15
C ASP A 139 -0.28 6.68 7.04
N VAL A 140 1.03 6.92 7.13
CA VAL A 140 2.02 6.37 6.19
C VAL A 140 2.08 4.85 6.32
N LEU A 141 2.06 4.32 7.55
CA LEU A 141 2.04 2.88 7.81
C LEU A 141 0.79 2.20 7.26
N ALA A 142 -0.39 2.78 7.50
CA ALA A 142 -1.66 2.26 6.99
C ALA A 142 -1.71 2.27 5.45
N TYR A 143 -1.22 3.36 4.84
CA TYR A 143 -1.07 3.46 3.40
C TYR A 143 -0.15 2.36 2.85
N ASP A 144 1.04 2.18 3.43
CA ASP A 144 2.02 1.21 2.95
C ASP A 144 1.53 -0.24 3.10
N PHE A 145 0.81 -0.52 4.18
CA PHE A 145 0.16 -1.81 4.37
C PHE A 145 -0.88 -2.10 3.30
N MET A 146 -1.77 -1.14 3.02
CA MET A 146 -2.80 -1.29 2.00
C MET A 146 -2.17 -1.42 0.60
N ALA A 147 -1.20 -0.57 0.29
CA ALA A 147 -0.49 -0.53 -0.98
C ALA A 147 0.26 -1.85 -1.25
N LEU A 148 0.94 -2.42 -0.25
CA LEU A 148 1.65 -3.69 -0.35
C LEU A 148 0.68 -4.88 -0.48
N THR A 149 -0.37 -4.90 0.34
CA THR A 149 -1.36 -5.97 0.31
C THR A 149 -2.04 -6.06 -1.06
N LEU A 150 -2.45 -4.92 -1.63
CA LEU A 150 -3.08 -4.88 -2.96
C LEU A 150 -2.14 -5.36 -4.07
N ARG A 151 -0.85 -5.00 -4.02
CA ARG A 151 0.17 -5.48 -4.99
C ARG A 151 0.33 -6.99 -4.93
N LEU A 152 0.50 -7.54 -3.74
CA LEU A 152 0.65 -8.97 -3.52
C LEU A 152 -0.63 -9.74 -3.89
N ALA A 153 -1.80 -9.18 -3.57
CA ALA A 153 -3.09 -9.75 -3.96
C ALA A 153 -3.26 -9.79 -5.48
N LEU A 154 -2.88 -8.71 -6.19
CA LEU A 154 -2.92 -8.63 -7.65
C LEU A 154 -1.99 -9.66 -8.30
N LEU A 155 -0.74 -9.73 -7.82
CA LEU A 155 0.25 -10.71 -8.28
C LEU A 155 -0.23 -12.15 -8.07
N ARG A 156 -0.77 -12.47 -6.90
CA ARG A 156 -1.35 -13.79 -6.61
C ARG A 156 -2.45 -14.16 -7.61
N LYS A 157 -3.36 -13.22 -7.88
CA LYS A 157 -4.50 -13.46 -8.78
C LYS A 157 -4.06 -13.64 -10.24
N ILE A 158 -3.15 -12.80 -10.73
CA ILE A 158 -2.62 -12.90 -12.10
C ILE A 158 -1.78 -14.16 -12.28
N ASN A 159 -1.04 -14.57 -11.25
CA ASN A 159 -0.24 -15.78 -11.27
C ASN A 159 -1.05 -17.04 -10.89
N HIS A 160 -2.37 -16.96 -10.72
CA HIS A 160 -3.23 -18.09 -10.34
C HIS A 160 -2.63 -18.97 -9.22
N LEU A 161 -1.93 -18.35 -8.28
CA LEU A 161 -1.25 -19.08 -7.21
C LEU A 161 -2.31 -19.55 -6.22
N HIS A 162 -2.33 -20.85 -5.92
CA HIS A 162 -3.19 -21.46 -4.91
C HIS A 162 -2.74 -21.16 -3.47
N ILE A 163 -2.21 -19.95 -3.25
CA ILE A 163 -1.76 -19.50 -1.94
C ILE A 163 -2.97 -18.92 -1.18
N ASN A 164 -3.14 -19.39 0.06
CA ASN A 164 -4.21 -18.93 0.95
C ASN A 164 -4.06 -17.39 1.17
N PRO A 165 -5.15 -16.59 1.04
CA PRO A 165 -5.12 -15.14 1.24
C PRO A 165 -4.41 -14.69 2.53
N HIS A 166 -4.50 -15.45 3.62
CA HIS A 166 -3.80 -15.16 4.88
C HIS A 166 -2.28 -15.00 4.72
N TRP A 167 -1.65 -15.67 3.76
CA TRP A 167 -0.21 -15.49 3.50
C TRP A 167 0.13 -14.12 2.92
N VAL A 168 -0.79 -13.49 2.18
CA VAL A 168 -0.60 -12.12 1.68
C VAL A 168 -0.53 -11.13 2.84
N TRP A 169 -1.35 -11.34 3.86
CA TRP A 169 -1.34 -10.56 5.10
C TRP A 169 -0.05 -10.77 5.87
N GLY A 170 0.31 -12.04 6.08
CA GLY A 170 1.53 -12.39 6.80
C GLY A 170 2.77 -11.77 6.16
N THR A 171 2.89 -11.84 4.83
CA THR A 171 4.04 -11.24 4.14
C THR A 171 4.03 -9.71 4.22
N ALA A 172 2.87 -9.06 4.10
CA ALA A 172 2.79 -7.60 4.25
C ALA A 172 3.19 -7.15 5.66
N CYS A 173 2.67 -7.82 6.70
CA CYS A 173 3.04 -7.55 8.09
C CYS A 173 4.53 -7.77 8.34
N ILE A 174 5.11 -8.87 7.85
CA ILE A 174 6.54 -9.16 8.03
C ILE A 174 7.41 -8.09 7.36
N VAL A 175 7.11 -7.70 6.12
CA VAL A 175 7.88 -6.68 5.39
C VAL A 175 7.86 -5.34 6.13
N LEU A 176 6.69 -4.89 6.58
CA LEU A 176 6.57 -3.64 7.33
C LEU A 176 7.20 -3.72 8.71
N TYR A 177 7.03 -4.84 9.43
CA TYR A 177 7.68 -5.06 10.71
C TYR A 177 9.20 -5.00 10.57
N LEU A 178 9.77 -5.68 9.57
CA LEU A 178 11.20 -5.61 9.29
C LEU A 178 11.65 -4.20 8.95
N ARG A 179 10.84 -3.43 8.21
CA ARG A 179 11.15 -2.03 7.92
C ARG A 179 11.20 -1.18 9.20
N VAL A 180 10.18 -1.30 10.05
CA VAL A 180 10.08 -0.56 11.32
C VAL A 180 11.13 -1.00 12.33
N SER A 181 11.55 -2.27 12.33
CA SER A 181 12.54 -2.79 13.28
C SER A 181 13.98 -2.48 12.90
N LEU A 182 14.27 -2.20 11.63
CA LEU A 182 15.64 -1.95 11.16
C LEU A 182 16.10 -0.50 11.37
N PHE A 183 15.21 0.41 11.78
CA PHE A 183 15.43 1.86 11.86
C PHE A 183 14.70 2.48 13.05
#